data_AF-A0A142BJ09-F1
#
_entry.id   AF-A0A142BJ09-F1
#
_cell.length_a   1.000
_cell.length_b   1.000
_cell.length_c   1.000
_cell.angle_alpha   90.00
_cell.angle_beta   90.00
_cell.angle_gamma   90.00
#
_symmetry.space_group_name_H-M   'P 1'
#
loop_
_entity.id
_entity.type
_entity.pdbx_description
1 polymer ?
#
loop_
_entity_poly.entity_id
_entity_poly.type
_entity_poly.pdbx_seq_one_letter_code
_entity_poly.pdbx_strand_id
1 'polypeptide(L)'
;MRHTHSSGKTLLAIAIAGVFAAQNAQALSFQPSDNVSIDWDTTLSYGAAWRMQKPDDDLLADINGDDGNRNFKKGSMINNRFSIISEVDTRYKNLGLFL
;
A
#
# COMPACT_ATOMS: atom_id res chain seq x y z
N MET A 1 -27.73 26.80 12.40
CA MET A 1 -26.97 26.30 11.24
C MET A 1 -26.77 24.79 11.43
N ARG A 2 -27.43 23.93 10.62
CA ARG A 2 -27.29 22.46 10.72
C ARG A 2 -26.10 22.02 9.88
N HIS A 3 -25.04 21.51 10.51
CA HIS A 3 -23.95 20.85 9.82
C HIS A 3 -24.45 19.50 9.30
N THR A 4 -24.82 19.45 8.02
CA THR A 4 -25.10 18.19 7.33
C THR A 4 -23.75 17.48 7.13
N HIS A 5 -23.46 16.50 7.99
CA HIS A 5 -22.38 15.57 7.72
C HIS A 5 -22.78 14.76 6.49
N SER A 6 -22.07 14.97 5.38
CA SER A 6 -22.21 14.20 4.15
C SER A 6 -21.91 12.73 4.47
N SER A 7 -22.94 11.87 4.43
CA SER A 7 -22.83 10.43 4.73
C SER A 7 -21.74 9.72 3.92
N GLY A 8 -21.42 10.22 2.72
CA GLY A 8 -20.33 9.71 1.89
C GLY A 8 -18.94 9.94 2.48
N LYS A 9 -18.71 11.04 3.19
CA LYS A 9 -17.43 11.31 3.87
C LYS A 9 -17.23 10.38 5.06
N THR A 10 -18.30 10.09 5.80
CA THR A 10 -18.29 9.15 6.94
C THR A 10 -18.05 7.72 6.47
N LEU A 11 -18.68 7.29 5.37
CA LEU A 11 -18.47 5.96 4.79
C LEU A 11 -17.05 5.76 4.27
N LEU A 12 -16.47 6.77 3.61
CA LEU A 12 -15.08 6.72 3.14
C LEU A 12 -14.09 6.63 4.31
N ALA A 13 -14.32 7.39 5.38
CA ALA A 13 -13.48 7.33 6.58
C ALA A 13 -13.54 5.95 7.26
N ILE A 14 -14.72 5.33 7.33
CA ILE A 14 -14.89 3.97 7.86
C ILE A 14 -14.18 2.94 6.97
N ALA A 15 -14.29 3.05 5.64
CA ALA A 15 -13.62 2.15 4.71
C ALA A 15 -12.09 2.23 4.84
N ILE A 16 -11.54 3.45 4.96
CA ILE A 16 -10.10 3.67 5.18
C ILE A 16 -9.66 3.07 6.52
N ALA A 17 -10.39 3.33 7.61
CA ALA A 17 -10.07 2.78 8.93
C ALA A 17 -10.12 1.25 8.97
N GLY A 18 -11.07 0.63 8.26
CA GLY A 18 -11.21 -0.83 8.16
C GLY A 18 -10.05 -1.51 7.44
N VAL A 19 -9.48 -0.89 6.40
CA VAL A 19 -8.31 -1.41 5.68
C VAL A 19 -7.06 -1.45 6.57
N PHE A 20 -6.87 -0.44 7.44
CA PHE A 20 -5.71 -0.42 8.34
C PHE A 20 -5.84 -1.38 9.53
N ALA A 21 -7.05 -1.73 9.95
CA ALA A 21 -7.29 -2.60 11.10
C ALA A 21 -7.09 -4.10 10.82
N ALA A 22 -6.94 -4.52 9.56
CA ALA A 22 -7.01 -5.93 9.15
C ALA A 22 -5.69 -6.52 8.59
N GLN A 23 -4.55 -5.86 8.77
CA GLN A 23 -3.26 -6.41 8.32
C GLN A 23 -2.76 -7.48 9.28
N ASN A 24 -3.27 -8.70 9.13
CA ASN A 24 -2.69 -9.87 9.76
C ASN A 24 -1.40 -10.23 9.00
N ALA A 25 -0.24 -10.01 9.60
CA ALA A 25 1.01 -10.59 9.11
C ALA A 25 0.85 -12.12 9.13
N GLN A 26 0.84 -12.75 7.95
CA GLN A 26 0.80 -14.20 7.83
C GLN A 26 2.25 -14.70 7.91
N ALA A 27 2.66 -15.03 9.13
CA ALA A 27 3.94 -15.64 9.43
C ALA A 27 3.75 -17.15 9.60
N LEU A 28 4.62 -17.95 9.01
CA LEU A 28 4.55 -19.40 9.09
C LEU A 28 5.91 -19.96 9.51
N SER A 29 5.95 -20.47 10.74
CA SER A 29 7.14 -21.10 11.30
C SER A 29 7.02 -22.63 11.30
N PHE A 30 8.07 -23.29 10.84
CA PHE A 30 8.18 -24.75 10.79
C PHE A 30 9.47 -25.22 11.47
N GLN A 31 9.38 -26.35 12.18
CA GLN A 31 10.53 -26.98 12.84
C GLN A 31 10.56 -28.48 12.46
N PRO A 32 11.03 -28.84 11.27
CA PRO A 32 10.99 -30.23 10.79
C PRO A 32 11.92 -31.16 11.58
N SER A 33 12.90 -30.63 12.31
CA SER A 33 13.72 -31.36 13.29
C SER A 33 14.30 -30.40 14.33
N ASP A 34 14.81 -30.91 15.45
CA ASP A 34 15.42 -30.09 16.53
C ASP A 34 16.55 -29.16 16.05
N ASN A 35 17.19 -29.49 14.93
CA ASN A 35 18.31 -28.74 14.39
C ASN A 35 17.93 -27.81 13.23
N VAL A 36 16.67 -27.82 12.77
CA VAL A 36 16.21 -27.04 11.62
C VAL A 36 15.02 -26.17 12.03
N SER A 37 15.11 -24.86 11.79
CA SER A 37 13.95 -23.96 11.83
C SER A 37 13.80 -23.25 10.50
N ILE A 38 12.56 -23.07 10.06
CA ILE A 38 12.21 -22.31 8.86
C ILE A 38 11.14 -21.31 9.24
N ASP A 39 11.40 -20.04 9.04
CA ASP A 39 10.44 -18.96 9.18
C ASP A 39 10.13 -18.42 7.78
N TRP A 40 8.85 -18.43 7.41
CA TRP A 40 8.37 -17.91 6.13
C TRP A 40 7.32 -16.84 6.37
N ASP A 41 7.66 -15.61 5.97
CA ASP A 41 6.78 -14.46 6.02
C ASP A 41 6.40 -14.01 4.62
N THR A 42 5.13 -13.69 4.40
CA THR A 42 4.66 -13.09 3.13
C THR A 42 3.88 -11.80 3.40
N THR A 43 4.37 -10.70 2.83
CA THR A 43 3.73 -9.39 2.90
C THR A 43 3.08 -9.05 1.57
N LEU A 44 1.77 -8.84 1.60
CA LEU A 44 0.98 -8.33 0.48
C LEU A 44 0.66 -6.87 0.72
N SER A 45 0.84 -6.03 -0.29
CA SER A 45 0.59 -4.58 -0.21
C SER A 45 -0.14 -4.09 -1.45
N TYR A 46 -1.10 -3.19 -1.24
CA TYR A 46 -1.76 -2.47 -2.32
C TYR A 46 -1.74 -0.97 -2.04
N GLY A 47 -1.13 -0.21 -2.95
CA GLY A 47 -1.05 1.24 -2.91
C GLY A 47 -1.93 1.87 -3.97
N ALA A 48 -2.87 2.70 -3.55
CA ALA A 48 -3.69 3.50 -4.45
C ALA A 48 -3.63 4.98 -4.05
N ALA A 49 -3.62 5.87 -5.05
CA ALA A 49 -3.66 7.31 -4.82
C ALA A 49 -4.50 7.99 -5.89
N TRP A 50 -5.15 9.09 -5.50
CA TRP A 50 -6.00 9.89 -6.37
C TRP A 50 -5.59 11.35 -6.31
N ARG A 51 -5.70 12.04 -7.45
CA ARG A 51 -5.49 13.49 -7.50
C ARG A 51 -6.69 14.21 -6.90
N MET A 52 -6.50 14.93 -5.79
CA MET A 52 -7.61 15.60 -5.09
C MET A 52 -7.91 17.03 -5.57
N GLN A 53 -6.97 17.65 -6.28
CA GLN A 53 -7.08 19.03 -6.76
C GLN A 53 -7.03 19.09 -8.28
N LYS A 54 -7.60 20.15 -8.87
CA LYS A 54 -7.45 20.42 -10.31
C LYS A 54 -5.98 20.76 -10.63
N PRO A 55 -5.52 20.58 -11.88
CA PRO A 55 -4.28 21.19 -12.34
C PRO A 55 -4.23 22.69 -11.99
N ASP A 56 -3.10 23.11 -11.46
CA ASP A 56 -2.78 24.54 -11.28
C ASP A 56 -2.36 25.14 -12.62
N ASP A 57 -2.88 26.31 -12.95
CA ASP A 57 -2.66 26.96 -14.24
C ASP A 57 -1.21 27.45 -14.36
N ASP A 58 -0.57 27.81 -13.24
CA ASP A 58 0.86 28.18 -13.21
C ASP A 58 1.76 26.98 -13.55
N LEU A 59 1.35 25.77 -13.16
CA LEU A 59 2.04 24.51 -13.49
C LEU A 59 1.72 24.00 -14.92
N LEU A 60 0.88 24.72 -15.68
CA LEU A 60 0.55 24.44 -17.08
C LEU A 60 1.15 25.49 -18.04
N ALA A 61 1.96 26.42 -17.52
CA ALA A 61 2.52 27.52 -18.29
C ALA A 61 3.69 27.09 -19.20
N ASP A 62 4.43 26.04 -18.82
CA ASP A 62 5.53 25.48 -19.62
C ASP A 62 5.03 24.30 -20.47
N ILE A 63 4.93 24.54 -21.78
CA ILE A 63 4.42 23.57 -22.76
C ILE A 63 5.28 22.29 -22.85
N ASN A 64 6.55 22.33 -22.42
CA ASN A 64 7.45 21.18 -22.48
C ASN A 64 7.65 20.52 -21.10
N GLY A 65 7.08 21.09 -20.03
CA GLY A 65 7.24 20.63 -18.65
C GLY A 65 5.95 20.21 -17.95
N ASP A 66 4.79 20.37 -18.60
CA ASP A 66 3.49 20.26 -17.94
C ASP A 66 2.75 18.92 -18.14
N ASP A 67 3.32 17.99 -18.92
CA ASP A 67 2.70 16.69 -19.26
C ASP A 67 2.26 15.90 -18.01
N GLY A 68 3.09 15.88 -16.96
CA GLY A 68 2.75 15.22 -15.71
C GLY A 68 1.51 15.81 -15.01
N ASN A 69 1.30 17.12 -15.14
CA ASN A 69 0.15 17.81 -14.56
C ASN A 69 -1.10 17.70 -15.45
N ARG A 70 -0.94 17.67 -16.78
CA ARG A 70 -2.02 17.49 -17.77
C ARG A 70 -2.61 16.08 -17.80
N ASN A 71 -1.78 15.06 -17.58
CA ASN A 71 -2.18 13.66 -17.72
C ASN A 71 -3.22 13.18 -16.69
N PHE A 72 -3.41 13.91 -15.59
CA PHE A 72 -4.32 13.50 -14.51
C PHE A 72 -5.28 14.63 -14.12
N LYS A 73 -6.58 14.39 -14.34
CA LYS A 73 -7.64 15.30 -13.90
C LYS A 73 -7.91 15.14 -12.40
N LYS A 74 -8.60 16.10 -11.79
CA LYS A 74 -9.11 15.95 -10.43
C LYS A 74 -9.98 14.68 -10.36
N GLY A 75 -9.71 13.84 -9.36
CA GLY A 75 -10.37 12.55 -9.15
C GLY A 75 -9.73 11.40 -9.92
N SER A 76 -8.79 11.63 -10.83
CA SER A 76 -8.05 10.56 -11.50
C SER A 76 -7.19 9.79 -10.51
N MET A 77 -7.17 8.47 -10.63
CA MET A 77 -6.22 7.62 -9.93
C MET A 77 -4.83 7.86 -10.54
N ILE A 78 -3.86 8.21 -9.68
CA ILE A 78 -2.48 8.50 -10.07
C ILE A 78 -1.52 7.41 -9.63
N ASN A 79 -1.96 6.51 -8.73
CA ASN A 79 -1.21 5.34 -8.32
C ASN A 79 -2.14 4.15 -8.19
N ASN A 80 -1.71 3.00 -8.73
CA ASN A 80 -2.37 1.71 -8.64
C ASN A 80 -1.28 0.63 -8.65
N ARG A 81 -0.83 0.22 -7.47
CA ARG A 81 0.30 -0.68 -7.32
C ARG A 81 -0.05 -1.82 -6.38
N PHE A 82 0.09 -3.04 -6.87
CA PHE A 82 0.14 -4.24 -6.04
C PHE A 82 1.60 -4.64 -5.81
N SER A 83 1.92 -5.16 -4.64
CA SER A 83 3.27 -5.63 -4.31
C SER A 83 3.17 -6.86 -3.41
N ILE A 84 4.07 -7.81 -3.67
CA ILE A 84 4.23 -9.05 -2.91
C ILE A 84 5.71 -9.17 -2.55
N ILE A 85 5.97 -9.38 -1.26
CA ILE A 85 7.30 -9.67 -0.73
C ILE A 85 7.17 -10.98 0.03
N SER A 86 8.06 -11.92 -0.22
CA SER A 86 8.13 -13.20 0.47
C SER A 86 9.55 -13.38 0.97
N GLU A 87 9.68 -13.63 2.27
CA GLU A 87 10.97 -13.75 2.96
C GLU A 87 11.05 -15.15 3.58
N VAL A 88 12.20 -15.79 3.47
CA VAL A 88 12.46 -17.10 4.07
C VAL A 88 13.77 -17.06 4.85
N ASP A 89 13.69 -17.29 6.17
CA ASP A 89 14.83 -17.52 7.04
C ASP A 89 14.89 -19.00 7.40
N THR A 90 16.01 -19.66 7.09
CA THR A 90 16.27 -21.06 7.45
C THR A 90 17.52 -21.16 8.30
N ARG A 91 17.42 -21.84 9.45
CA ARG A 91 18.54 -22.11 10.35
C ARG A 91 18.79 -23.60 10.44
N TYR A 92 20.03 -24.00 10.29
CA TYR A 92 20.52 -25.35 10.55
C TYR A 92 21.70 -25.32 11.51
N LYS A 93 21.51 -25.74 12.76
CA LYS A 93 22.53 -25.66 13.83
C LYS A 93 23.12 -24.24 13.94
N ASN A 94 24.36 -24.07 13.48
CA ASN A 94 25.15 -22.84 13.51
C ASN A 94 25.29 -22.17 12.12
N LEU A 95 24.48 -22.58 11.14
CA LEU A 95 24.39 -21.99 9.80
C LEU A 95 23.00 -21.38 9.58
N GLY A 96 22.95 -20.19 8.98
CA GLY A 96 21.70 -19.51 8.60
C GLY A 96 21.69 -19.11 7.12
N LEU A 97 20.50 -19.12 6.51
CA LEU A 97 20.24 -18.65 5.16
C LEU A 97 19.01 -17.72 5.19
N PHE A 98 19.12 -16.57 4.53
CA PHE A 98 18.04 -15.59 4.39
C PHE A 98 17.85 -15.26 2.91
N LEU A 99 16.60 -15.29 2.43
CA LEU A 99 16.22 -14.98 1.05
C LEU A 99 14.98 -14.07 1.00
#